data_AF-A0A0G0C925-F1
#
_entry.id   AF-A0A0G0C925-F1
#
_cell.length_a   1.000
_cell.length_b   1.000
_cell.length_c   1.000
_cell.angle_alpha   90.00
_cell.angle_beta   90.00
_cell.angle_gamma   90.00
#
_symmetry.space_group_name_H-M   'P 1'
#
loop_
_entity.id
_entity.type
_entity.pdbx_description
1 polymer ?
#
loop_
_entity_poly.entity_id
_entity_poly.type
_entity_poly.pdbx_seq_one_letter_code
_entity_poly.pdbx_strand_id
1 'polypeptide(L)' 'MITQEKKIIPIKVSPIIVDEFDQIQEEEGLGNRASTFSFLVKYYHQKQWQEFEKAADELGDVLDRIDPKKIPSAKKQLGI' A
#
# COMPACT_ATOMS: atom_id res chain seq x y z
N MET A 1 11.12 30.63 6.00
CA MET A 1 11.53 29.21 6.07
C MET A 1 10.70 28.56 7.17
N ILE A 2 9.87 27.58 6.85
CA ILE A 2 9.08 26.86 7.87
C ILE A 2 10.00 25.76 8.42
N THR A 3 10.52 25.95 9.62
CA THR A 3 11.29 24.91 10.31
C THR A 3 10.29 23.87 10.81
N GLN A 4 10.17 22.74 10.10
CA GLN A 4 9.38 21.62 10.60
C GLN A 4 10.10 21.03 11.83
N GLU A 5 9.51 21.16 13.00
CA GLU A 5 10.01 20.50 14.21
C GLU A 5 9.90 18.98 14.05
N LYS A 6 11.05 18.29 14.13
CA LYS A 6 11.09 16.83 14.10
C LYS A 6 10.63 16.31 15.47
N LYS A 7 9.42 15.75 15.52
CA LYS A 7 8.90 15.06 16.72
C LYS A 7 9.48 13.65 16.82
N ILE A 8 10.20 13.37 17.90
CA ILE A 8 10.70 12.02 18.20
C ILE A 8 9.64 11.30 19.02
N ILE A 9 9.19 10.14 18.54
CA ILE A 9 8.23 9.28 19.24
C ILE A 9 8.92 7.96 19.56
N PRO A 10 9.17 7.64 20.85
CA PRO A 10 9.74 6.35 21.21
C PRO A 10 8.69 5.25 21.04
N ILE A 11 9.06 4.18 20.32
CA ILE A 11 8.21 3.01 20.11
C ILE A 11 8.89 1.82 20.78
N LYS A 12 8.16 1.10 21.63
CA LYS A 12 8.63 -0.16 22.19
C LYS A 12 8.24 -1.29 21.25
N VAL A 13 9.22 -2.10 20.87
CA VAL A 13 9.04 -3.28 20.02
C VAL A 13 9.76 -4.48 20.64
N SER A 14 9.37 -5.68 20.22
CA SER A 14 10.07 -6.91 20.59
C SER A 14 11.52 -6.89 20.07
N PRO A 15 12.50 -7.51 20.77
CA PRO A 15 13.87 -7.64 20.28
C PRO A 15 13.97 -8.26 18.88
N ILE A 16 13.12 -9.26 18.58
CA ILE A 16 13.10 -9.93 17.27
C ILE A 16 12.85 -8.92 16.13
N ILE A 17 11.97 -7.95 16.35
CA ILE A 17 11.67 -6.90 15.36
C ILE A 17 12.87 -5.98 15.16
N VAL A 18 13.68 -5.76 16.20
CA VAL A 18 14.90 -4.97 16.09
C VAL A 18 15.93 -5.71 15.23
N ASP A 19 16.08 -7.01 15.44
CA ASP A 19 17.01 -7.85 14.67
C ASP A 19 16.60 -7.92 13.19
N GLU A 20 15.31 -8.10 12.90
CA GLU A 20 14.77 -8.04 11.53
C GLU A 20 15.01 -6.67 10.88
N PHE A 21 14.83 -5.58 11.63
CA PHE A 21 15.09 -4.22 11.13
C PHE A 21 16.56 -4.00 10.76
N ASP A 22 17.48 -4.55 11.56
CA ASP A 22 18.91 -4.45 11.30
C ASP A 22 19.32 -5.27 10.08
N GLN A 23 18.75 -6.47 9.91
CA GLN A 23 18.96 -7.28 8.72
C GLN A 23 18.52 -6.56 7.45
N ILE A 24 17.29 -6.03 7.43
CA ILE A 24 16.78 -5.25 6.30
C ILE A 24 17.66 -4.02 6.04
N GLN A 25 18.10 -3.35 7.10
CA GLN A 25 19.01 -2.21 6.96
C GLN A 25 20.30 -2.60 6.24
N GLU A 26 20.91 -3.73 6.61
CA GLU A 26 22.16 -4.21 6.02
C GLU A 26 21.96 -4.67 4.57
N GLU A 27 20.94 -5.49 4.30
CA GLU A 27 20.65 -6.03 2.97
C GLU A 27 20.35 -4.93 1.95
N GLU A 28 19.58 -3.92 2.35
CA GLU A 28 19.18 -2.80 1.49
C GLU A 28 20.22 -1.65 1.50
N GLY A 29 21.32 -1.79 2.24
CA GLY A 29 22.38 -0.78 2.34
C GLY A 29 21.91 0.55 2.94
N LEU A 30 20.96 0.52 3.86
CA LEU A 30 20.33 1.70 4.45
C LEU A 30 21.16 2.25 5.62
N GLY A 31 21.28 3.58 5.69
CA GLY A 31 22.22 4.20 6.63
C GLY A 31 21.85 4.11 8.11
N ASN A 32 20.55 4.02 8.45
CA ASN A 32 20.09 3.90 9.84
C ASN A 32 18.64 3.37 9.91
N ARG A 33 18.24 2.90 11.09
CA ARG A 33 16.90 2.36 11.36
C ARG A 33 15.75 3.32 11.06
N ALA A 34 15.94 4.64 11.17
CA ALA A 34 14.89 5.61 10.82
C ALA A 34 14.69 5.69 9.30
N SER A 35 15.78 5.59 8.53
CA SER A 35 15.73 5.44 7.07
C SER A 35 15.11 4.10 6.69
N THR A 36 15.42 3.01 7.38
CA THR A 36 14.79 1.69 7.19
C THR A 36 13.29 1.74 7.44
N PHE A 37 12.86 2.36 8.54
CA PHE A 37 11.44 2.57 8.83
C PHE A 37 10.75 3.37 7.72
N SER A 38 11.38 4.47 7.28
CA SER A 38 10.84 5.32 6.21
C SER A 38 10.76 4.58 4.88
N PHE A 39 11.75 3.74 4.58
CA PHE A 39 11.77 2.89 3.40
C PHE A 39 10.62 1.88 3.45
N LEU A 40 10.46 1.15 4.55
CA LEU A 40 9.40 0.15 4.72
C LEU A 40 8.01 0.76 4.60
N VAL A 41 7.78 1.93 5.18
CA VAL A 41 6.51 2.66 5.06
C VAL A 41 6.23 3.02 3.59
N LYS A 42 7.22 3.58 2.88
CA LYS A 42 7.05 3.95 1.47
C LYS A 42 6.86 2.73 0.58
N TYR A 43 7.63 1.67 0.80
CA TYR A 43 7.55 0.41 0.08
C TYR A 43 6.16 -0.20 0.24
N TYR A 44 5.65 -0.25 1.47
CA TYR A 44 4.31 -0.78 1.74
C TYR A 44 3.21 0.05 1.06
N HIS A 45 3.30 1.38 1.15
CA HIS A 45 2.37 2.26 0.42
C HIS A 45 2.41 2.03 -1.09
N GLN A 46 3.60 1.97 -1.69
CA GLN A 46 3.74 1.76 -3.13
C GLN A 46 3.17 0.40 -3.55
N LYS A 47 3.42 -0.65 -2.77
CA LYS A 47 2.88 -1.97 -3.05
C LYS A 47 1.35 -2.01 -2.98
N GLN A 48 0.75 -1.34 -1.98
CA GLN A 48 -0.71 -1.21 -1.91
C GLN A 48 -1.28 -0.46 -3.13
N TRP A 49 -0.61 0.60 -3.58
CA TRP A 49 -1.00 1.33 -4.78
C TRP A 49 -0.95 0.44 -6.04
N GLN A 50 0.11 -0.36 -6.19
CA GLN A 50 0.24 -1.30 -7.31
C GLN A 50 -0.83 -2.39 -7.27
N GLU A 51 -1.15 -2.93 -6.09
CA GLU A 51 -2.24 -3.90 -5.92
C GLU A 51 -3.60 -3.28 -6.27
N PHE A 52 -3.81 -2.01 -5.93
CA PHE A 52 -5.02 -1.26 -6.30
C PHE A 52 -5.10 -0.99 -7.80
N GLU A 53 -4.01 -0.54 -8.44
CA GLU A 53 -3.95 -0.33 -9.89
C GLU A 53 -4.26 -1.62 -10.64
N LYS A 54 -3.66 -2.74 -10.23
CA LYS A 54 -3.94 -4.04 -10.83
C LYS A 54 -5.41 -4.43 -10.69
N ALA A 55 -6.01 -4.21 -9.52
CA ALA A 55 -7.43 -4.47 -9.32
C ALA A 55 -8.33 -3.56 -10.17
N ALA A 56 -7.93 -2.30 -10.39
CA ALA A 56 -8.64 -1.37 -11.26
C ALA A 56 -8.53 -1.77 -12.74
N ASP A 57 -7.37 -2.23 -13.19
CA ASP A 57 -7.17 -2.74 -14.55
C ASP A 57 -7.99 -4.02 -14.79
N GLU A 58 -8.00 -4.96 -13.83
CA GLU A 58 -8.84 -6.16 -13.89
C GLU A 58 -10.34 -5.80 -13.91
N LEU A 59 -10.75 -4.79 -13.13
CA LEU A 59 -12.12 -4.27 -13.16
C LEU A 59 -12.45 -3.64 -14.53
N GLY A 60 -11.52 -2.88 -15.12
CA GLY A 60 -11.65 -2.30 -16.45
C GLY A 60 -11.84 -3.37 -17.52
N ASP A 61 -10.99 -4.39 -17.53
CA ASP A 61 -11.08 -5.54 -18.44
C ASP A 61 -12.40 -6.31 -18.30
N VAL A 62 -12.90 -6.47 -17.07
CA VAL A 62 -14.20 -7.09 -16.80
C VAL A 62 -15.32 -6.22 -17.35
N LEU A 63 -15.30 -4.90 -17.09
CA LEU A 63 -16.30 -3.97 -17.57
C LEU A 63 -16.33 -3.87 -19.09
N ASP A 64 -15.17 -3.89 -19.76
CA ASP A 64 -15.07 -3.84 -21.23
C ASP A 64 -15.62 -5.10 -21.91
N ARG A 65 -15.56 -6.25 -21.22
CA ARG A 65 -16.14 -7.52 -21.71
C ARG A 65 -17.64 -7.63 -21.46
N ILE A 66 -18.20 -6.77 -20.62
CA ILE A 66 -19.63 -6.72 -20.37
C ILE A 66 -20.28 -5.82 -21.43
N ASP A 67 -21.02 -6.43 -22.35
CA ASP A 67 -21.90 -5.68 -23.27
C ASP A 67 -22.97 -4.92 -22.43
N PRO A 68 -22.95 -3.58 -22.40
CA PRO A 68 -23.90 -2.80 -21.59
C PRO A 68 -25.36 -3.09 -21.93
N LYS A 69 -25.63 -3.59 -23.15
CA LYS A 69 -26.97 -3.96 -23.60
C LYS A 69 -27.46 -5.30 -23.05
N LYS A 70 -26.55 -6.13 -22.52
CA LYS A 70 -26.85 -7.42 -21.89
C LYS A 70 -26.95 -7.33 -20.37
N ILE A 71 -26.53 -6.22 -19.77
CA ILE A 71 -26.73 -5.97 -18.34
C ILE A 71 -28.23 -5.68 -18.11
N PRO A 72 -28.97 -6.53 -17.38
CA PRO A 72 -30.35 -6.23 -17.04
C PRO A 72 -30.42 -4.93 -16.23
N SER A 73 -31.44 -4.11 -16.45
CA SER A 73 -31.59 -2.85 -15.71
C SER A 73 -31.68 -3.09 -14.21
N ALA A 74 -31.27 -2.12 -13.39
CA ALA A 74 -31.32 -2.21 -11.94
C ALA A 74 -32.71 -2.62 -11.41
N LYS A 75 -33.79 -2.11 -12.01
CA LYS A 75 -35.17 -2.56 -11.74
C LYS A 75 -35.37 -4.07 -11.95
N LYS A 76 -34.91 -4.58 -13.09
CA LYS A 76 -35.02 -5.99 -13.45
C LYS A 76 -34.15 -6.90 -12.57
N GLN A 77 -33.02 -6.38 -12.05
CA GLN A 77 -32.15 -7.10 -11.11
C GLN A 77 -32.72 -7.12 -9.68
N LEU A 78 -33.35 -6.02 -9.25
CA LEU A 78 -33.94 -5.87 -7.92
C LEU A 78 -35.37 -6.43 -7.82
N GLY A 79 -35.94 -6.88 -8.93
CA GLY A 79 -37.29 -7.46 -8.98
C GLY A 79 -38.41 -6.44 -8.74
N ILE A 80 -38.16 -5.15 -9.00
CA ILE A 80 -39.07 -4.01 -8.74
C ILE A 80 -39.30 -3.13 -9.97
#